data_AF-A0A7V9CNP6-F1
#
_entry.id   AF-A0A7V9CNP6-F1
#
_cell.length_a   1.000
_cell.length_b   1.000
_cell.length_c   1.000
_cell.angle_alpha   90.00
_cell.angle_beta   90.00
_cell.angle_gamma   90.00
#
_symmetry.space_group_name_H-M   'P 1'
#
loop_
_entity.id
_entity.type
_entity.pdbx_description
1 polymer ?
#
loop_
_entity_poly.entity_id
_entity_poly.type
_entity_poly.pdbx_seq_one_letter_code
_entity_poly.pdbx_strand_id
1 'polypeptide(L)' 'MSVAAAAVLFAWSFAAATVLPVSSEIPLAVAVRSAGHWLLPVLIATAGNVLGACTTYTLARYA' A
#
# COMPACT_ATOMS: atom_id res chain seq x y z
N MET A 1 6.42 14.35 -2.40
CA MET A 1 5.67 13.52 -1.44
C MET A 1 6.35 13.58 -0.08
N SER A 2 5.63 13.82 1.01
CA SER A 2 6.21 13.83 2.36
C SER A 2 6.40 12.41 2.90
N VAL A 3 7.28 12.25 3.90
CA VAL A 3 7.49 10.95 4.58
C VAL A 3 6.19 10.45 5.24
N ALA A 4 5.39 11.36 5.81
CA ALA A 4 4.09 11.02 6.36
C ALA A 4 3.13 10.45 5.30
N ALA A 5 3.07 11.07 4.11
CA ALA A 5 2.24 10.58 3.00
C ALA A 5 2.70 9.20 2.50
N ALA A 6 4.01 8.97 2.45
CA ALA A 6 4.59 7.66 2.12
C ALA A 6 4.19 6.58 3.16
N ALA A 7 4.29 6.90 4.45
CA ALA A 7 3.93 5.97 5.52
C ALA A 7 2.43 5.63 5.50
N VAL A 8 1.56 6.63 5.27
CA VAL A 8 0.12 6.42 5.14
C VAL A 8 -0.21 5.55 3.93
N LEU A 9 0.39 5.83 2.76
CA LEU A 9 0.17 5.04 1.54
C LEU A 9 0.61 3.59 1.74
N PHE A 10 1.80 3.37 2.32
CA PHE A 10 2.30 2.03 2.63
C PHE A 10 1.36 1.29 3.58
N ALA A 11 0.99 1.90 4.71
CA ALA A 11 0.13 1.28 5.70
C ALA A 11 -1.25 0.95 5.14
N TRP A 12 -1.82 1.84 4.32
CA TRP A 12 -3.10 1.60 3.65
C TRP A 12 -3.00 0.43 2.67
N SER A 13 -1.98 0.40 1.81
CA SER A 13 -1.78 -0.70 0.85
C SER A 13 -1.50 -2.04 1.54
N PHE A 14 -0.71 -2.04 2.60
CA PHE A 14 -0.49 -3.24 3.42
C PHE A 14 -1.80 -3.74 4.05
N ALA A 15 -2.60 -2.84 4.64
CA ALA A 15 -3.87 -3.19 5.27
C ALA A 15 -4.90 -3.71 4.25
N ALA A 16 -4.92 -3.09 3.05
CA ALA A 16 -5.75 -3.48 1.91
C ALA A 16 -5.45 -4.90 1.41
N ALA A 17 -4.18 -5.32 1.43
CA ALA A 17 -3.75 -6.65 1.00
C ALA A 17 -3.83 -7.72 2.11
N THR A 18 -3.99 -7.32 3.39
CA THR A 18 -4.00 -8.25 4.54
C THR A 18 -5.39 -8.69 4.98
N VAL A 19 -6.21 -7.74 5.43
CA VAL A 19 -7.46 -8.05 6.15
C VAL A 19 -8.61 -7.16 5.71
N LEU A 20 -8.33 -5.91 5.30
CA LEU A 20 -9.37 -4.98 4.89
C LEU A 20 -9.63 -5.17 3.39
N PRO A 21 -10.84 -5.55 2.94
CA PRO A 21 -11.20 -5.62 1.52
C PRO A 21 -11.43 -4.20 0.98
N VAL A 22 -10.43 -3.32 1.11
CA VAL A 22 -10.47 -1.91 0.73
C VAL A 22 -9.56 -1.68 -0.48
N SER A 23 -9.95 -0.79 -1.38
CA SER A 23 -9.11 -0.45 -2.55
C SER A 23 -7.93 0.45 -2.13
N SER A 24 -6.77 0.20 -2.73
CA SER A 24 -5.58 1.06 -2.64
C SER A 24 -5.55 2.17 -3.69
N GLU A 25 -6.48 2.17 -4.66
CA GLU A 25 -6.41 3.04 -5.84
C GLU A 25 -6.64 4.50 -5.50
N ILE A 26 -7.58 4.81 -4.59
CA ILE A 26 -7.87 6.18 -4.16
C ILE A 26 -6.67 6.82 -3.46
N PRO A 27 -6.09 6.23 -2.39
CA PRO A 27 -4.91 6.80 -1.75
C PRO A 27 -3.70 6.88 -2.68
N LEU A 28 -3.51 5.91 -3.57
CA LEU A 28 -2.46 5.97 -4.59
C LEU A 28 -2.67 7.16 -5.54
N ALA A 29 -3.87 7.36 -6.07
CA ALA A 29 -4.18 8.47 -6.98
C ALA A 29 -3.96 9.83 -6.30
N VAL A 30 -4.34 9.97 -5.02
CA VAL A 30 -4.08 11.18 -4.23
C VAL A 30 -2.58 11.39 -4.06
N ALA A 31 -1.82 10.35 -3.74
CA ALA A 31 -0.37 10.43 -3.56
C ALA A 31 0.35 10.79 -4.87
N VAL A 32 -0.05 10.21 -6.00
CA VAL A 32 0.49 10.55 -7.34
C VAL A 32 0.21 12.01 -7.69
N ARG A 33 -1.03 12.46 -7.50
CA ARG A 33 -1.42 13.86 -7.77
C ARG A 33 -0.65 14.84 -6.87
N SER A 34 -0.49 14.51 -5.59
CA SER A 34 0.24 15.35 -4.64
C SER A 34 1.75 15.36 -4.90
N ALA A 35 2.33 14.24 -5.36
CA ALA A 35 3.75 14.13 -5.64
C ALA A 35 4.16 14.76 -6.98
N GLY A 36 3.23 14.91 -7.93
CA GLY A 36 3.52 15.38 -9.28
C GLY A 36 4.25 14.35 -10.16
N HIS A 37 4.47 13.13 -9.64
CA HIS A 37 5.09 12.01 -10.35
C HIS A 37 4.49 10.69 -9.87
N TRP A 38 4.50 9.67 -10.72
CA TRP A 38 3.86 8.38 -10.41
C TRP A 38 4.79 7.34 -9.80
N LEU A 39 6.09 7.38 -10.13
CA LEU A 39 7.02 6.28 -9.83
C LEU A 39 7.14 5.98 -8.34
N LEU A 40 7.50 6.98 -7.52
CA LEU A 40 7.72 6.75 -6.09
C LEU A 40 6.44 6.32 -5.33
N PRO A 41 5.25 6.94 -5.51
CA PRO A 41 4.01 6.46 -4.92
C PRO A 41 3.68 5.01 -5.31
N VAL A 42 3.85 4.65 -6.59
CA VAL A 42 3.60 3.29 -7.07
C VAL A 42 4.53 2.30 -6.38
N LEU A 43 5.84 2.58 -6.31
CA LEU A 43 6.80 1.69 -5.64
C LEU A 43 6.45 1.45 -4.16
N ILE A 44 6.02 2.50 -3.46
CA ILE A 44 5.63 2.40 -2.04
C ILE A 44 4.35 1.58 -1.88
N ALA A 45 3.33 1.83 -2.70
CA ALA A 45 2.09 1.07 -2.68
C ALA A 45 2.33 -0.41 -3.05
N THR A 46 3.20 -0.68 -4.04
CA THR A 46 3.59 -2.05 -4.42
C THR A 46 4.29 -2.76 -3.27
N ALA A 47 5.24 -2.11 -2.59
CA ALA A 47 5.91 -2.71 -1.44
C ALA A 47 4.93 -3.06 -0.31
N GLY A 48 3.99 -2.15 0.00
CA GLY A 48 2.93 -2.41 0.99
C GLY A 48 2.04 -3.58 0.60
N ASN A 49 1.57 -3.63 -0.65
CA ASN A 49 0.72 -4.70 -1.16
C ASN A 49 1.43 -6.06 -1.17
N VAL A 50 2.69 -6.13 -1.62
CA VAL A 50 3.46 -7.38 -1.66
C VAL A 50 3.67 -7.92 -0.25
N LEU A 51 4.11 -7.08 0.69
CA LEU A 51 4.30 -7.49 2.08
C LEU A 51 2.97 -7.93 2.70
N GLY A 52 1.88 -7.21 2.43
CA GLY A 52 0.56 -7.57 2.92
C GLY A 52 0.10 -8.93 2.39
N ALA A 53 0.27 -9.18 1.09
CA ALA A 53 -0.05 -10.47 0.49
C ALA A 53 0.79 -11.62 1.06
N CYS A 54 2.09 -11.39 1.30
CA CYS A 54 2.96 -12.36 1.98
C CYS A 54 2.49 -12.64 3.41
N THR A 55 2.06 -11.61 4.15
CA THR A 55 1.49 -11.78 5.50
C THR A 55 0.20 -12.59 5.45
N THR A 56 -0.73 -12.29 4.54
CA THR A 56 -1.98 -13.07 4.36
C THR A 56 -1.67 -14.52 4.05
N TYR A 57 -0.77 -14.78 3.10
CA TYR A 57 -0.34 -16.13 2.75
C TYR A 57 0.24 -16.87 3.94
N THR A 58 1.14 -16.22 4.69
CA THR A 58 1.80 -16.80 5.86
C THR A 58 0.78 -17.14 6.95
N LEU A 59 -0.13 -16.22 7.27
CA LEU A 59 -1.20 -16.45 8.23
C LEU A 59 -2.10 -17.62 7.79
N ALA A 60 -2.53 -17.64 6.54
CA ALA A 60 -3.35 -18.72 6.00
C ALA A 60 -2.62 -20.07 5.95
N ARG A 61 -1.29 -20.06 5.76
CA ARG A 61 -0.48 -21.28 5.70
C ARG A 61 -0.26 -21.92 7.08
N TYR A 62 -0.24 -21.13 8.16
CA TYR A 62 0.09 -21.56 9.52
C TYR A 62 -1.10 -21.56 10.50
N ALA A 63 -2.27 -21.06 10.09
CA ALA A 63 -3.53 -21.20 10.81
C ALA A 63 -4.14 -22.60 10.62
#